data_AF-A0A923LBV1-F1
#
_entry.id   AF-A0A923LBV1-F1
#
_cell.length_a   1.000
_cell.length_b   1.000
_cell.length_c   1.000
_cell.angle_alpha   90.00
_cell.angle_beta   90.00
_cell.angle_gamma   90.00
#
_symmetry.space_group_name_H-M   'P 1'
#
loop_
_entity.id
_entity.type
_entity.pdbx_description
1 polymer ?
#
loop_
_entity_poly.entity_id
_entity_poly.type
_entity_poly.pdbx_seq_one_letter_code
_entity_poly.pdbx_strand_id
1 'polypeptide(L)' 'MEVGRILPTEAAVILNVSPQFIRIAMQQGKLPIGTAVQMSSIWTYHISEKLLADYSGKDIQAELERIRGKRGA' A
#
# COMPACT_ATOMS: atom_id res chain seq x y z
N MET A 1 -12.06 8.93 10.72
CA MET A 1 -12.46 7.88 9.75
C MET A 1 -11.31 6.90 9.70
N GLU A 2 -11.53 5.64 10.05
CA GLU A 2 -10.51 4.61 9.90
C GLU A 2 -10.18 4.52 8.42
N VAL A 3 -8.94 4.87 8.05
CA VAL A 3 -8.45 4.66 6.70
C VAL A 3 -8.38 3.15 6.52
N GLY A 4 -9.50 2.58 6.07
CA GLY A 4 -9.64 1.14 5.90
C GLY A 4 -8.45 0.59 5.12
N ARG A 5 -8.00 -0.60 5.52
CA ARG A 5 -6.85 -1.35 5.00
C ARG A 5 -6.34 -0.86 3.63
N ILE A 6 -5.12 -0.33 3.59
CA ILE A 6 -4.47 0.10 2.36
C ILE A 6 -4.19 -1.13 1.49
N LEU A 7 -4.67 -1.08 0.25
CA LEU A 7 -4.45 -2.13 -0.74
C LEU A 7 -3.07 -1.99 -1.39
N PRO A 8 -2.42 -3.09 -1.80
CA PRO A 8 -1.16 -3.03 -2.54
C PRO A 8 -1.25 -2.19 -3.83
N THR A 9 -2.43 -2.16 -4.45
CA THR A 9 -2.69 -1.32 -5.63
C THR A 9 -2.73 0.16 -5.29
N GLU A 10 -3.26 0.54 -4.12
CA GLU A 10 -3.30 1.94 -3.69
C GLU A 10 -1.88 2.42 -3.37
N ALA A 11 -1.12 1.63 -2.61
CA ALA A 11 0.28 1.93 -2.32
C ALA A 11 1.13 2.03 -3.60
N ALA A 12 0.84 1.22 -4.61
CA ALA A 12 1.53 1.26 -5.90
C ALA A 12 1.30 2.59 -6.64
N VAL A 13 0.07 3.11 -6.63
CA VAL A 13 -0.25 4.41 -7.23
C VAL A 13 0.47 5.54 -6.50
N ILE A 14 0.45 5.53 -5.17
CA ILE A 14 1.13 6.53 -4.33
C ILE A 14 2.63 6.58 -4.65
N LEU A 15 3.24 5.40 -4.75
CA LEU A 15 4.67 5.25 -5.04
C LEU A 15 5.01 5.33 -6.54
N ASN A 16 4.02 5.50 -7.42
CA ASN A 16 4.21 5.53 -8.89
C ASN A 16 4.95 4.29 -9.43
N VAL A 17 4.63 3.12 -8.88
CA VAL A 17 5.20 1.82 -9.27
C VAL A 17 4.10 0.84 -9.66
N SER A 18 4.50 -0.30 -10.24
CA SER A 18 3.56 -1.38 -10.54
C SER A 18 3.06 -2.07 -9.25
N PRO A 19 1.78 -2.49 -9.15
CA PRO A 19 1.29 -3.30 -8.04
C PRO A 19 2.09 -4.59 -7.82
N GLN A 20 2.65 -5.18 -8.88
CA GLN A 20 3.50 -6.36 -8.76
C GLN A 20 4.84 -6.04 -8.06
N PHE A 21 5.40 -4.85 -8.30
CA PHE A 21 6.61 -4.40 -7.61
C PHE A 21 6.38 -4.35 -6.10
N ILE A 22 5.28 -3.74 -5.65
CA ILE A 22 4.92 -3.68 -4.22
C ILE A 22 4.80 -5.09 -3.63
N ARG A 23 4.08 -5.99 -4.31
CA ARG A 23 3.89 -7.36 -3.84
C ARG A 23 5.22 -8.08 -3.68
N ILE A 24 6.06 -8.10 -4.71
CA ILE A 24 7.35 -8.80 -4.69
C ILE A 24 8.30 -8.18 -3.66
N ALA A 25 8.39 -6.85 -3.60
CA ALA A 25 9.29 -6.16 -2.69
C ALA A 25 8.88 -6.36 -1.21
N MET A 26 7.57 -6.38 -0.91
CA MET A 26 7.09 -6.71 0.44
C MET A 26 7.28 -8.19 0.78
N GLN A 27 7.05 -9.10 -0.17
CA GLN A 27 7.30 -10.54 0.03
C GLN A 27 8.78 -10.84 0.32
N GLN A 28 9.69 -10.09 -0.32
CA GLN A 28 11.14 -10.19 -0.10
C GLN A 28 11.62 -9.41 1.15
N GLY A 29 10.74 -8.69 1.85
CA GLY A 29 11.11 -7.85 2.99
C GLY A 29 11.99 -6.64 2.62
N LYS A 30 12.07 -6.27 1.34
CA LYS A 30 12.89 -5.13 0.85
C LYS A 30 12.17 -3.79 0.92
N LEU A 31 10.85 -3.81 1.09
CA LEU A 31 10.03 -2.60 1.12
C LEU A 31 9.44 -2.40 2.53
N PRO A 32 9.98 -1.47 3.34
CA PRO A 32 9.61 -1.29 4.74
C PRO A 32 8.33 -0.45 4.92
N ILE A 33 7.29 -0.71 4.12
CA ILE A 33 5.99 -0.01 4.19
C ILE A 33 4.94 -0.77 5.01
N GLY A 34 5.29 -1.95 5.51
CA GLY A 34 4.40 -2.85 6.23
C GLY A 34 4.89 -4.29 6.18
N THR A 35 3.95 -5.23 6.31
CA THR A 35 4.26 -6.66 6.39
C THR A 35 3.48 -7.43 5.33
N ALA A 36 4.14 -8.34 4.63
CA ALA A 36 3.50 -9.37 3.83
C ALA A 36 3.75 -10.72 4.51
N VAL A 37 2.67 -11.46 4.77
CA VAL A 37 2.75 -12.80 5.36
C VAL A 37 2.04 -13.78 4.44
N GLN A 38 2.71 -14.88 4.12
CA GLN A 38 2.10 -16.02 3.48
C GLN A 38 1.47 -16.90 4.56
N MET A 39 0.14 -16.94 4.61
CA MET A 39 -0.58 -17.78 5.59
C MET A 39 -0.61 -19.25 5.17
N SER A 40 -0.88 -19.49 3.89
CA SER A 40 -0.90 -20.81 3.26
C SER A 40 -0.58 -20.61 1.78
N SER A 41 -1.53 -20.74 0.86
CA SER A 41 -1.34 -20.38 -0.55
C SER A 41 -1.57 -18.89 -0.87
N ILE A 42 -2.10 -18.12 0.09
CA ILE A 42 -2.49 -16.72 -0.11
C ILE A 42 -1.55 -15.79 0.67
N TRP A 43 -1.13 -14.74 -0.01
CA TRP A 43 -0.38 -13.64 0.60
C TRP A 43 -1.34 -12.59 1.18
N THR A 44 -1.16 -12.32 2.46
CA THR A 44 -1.87 -11.28 3.18
C THR A 44 -0.94 -10.09 3.35
N TYR A 45 -1.40 -8.92 2.90
CA TYR A 45 -0.65 -7.67 3.00
C TYR A 45 -1.25 -6.78 4.07
N HIS A 46 -0.40 -6.26 4.95
CA HIS A 46 -0.73 -5.24 5.92
C HIS A 46 0.20 -4.04 5.69
N ILE A 47 -0.31 -3.00 5.06
CA ILE A 47 0.43 -1.79 4.73
C ILE A 47 0.09 -0.73 5.79
N SER A 48 1.12 -0.21 6.45
CA SER A 48 0.97 0.81 7.48
C SER A 48 0.99 2.19 6.83
N GLU A 49 -0.03 3.01 7.09
CA GLU A 49 -0.12 4.38 6.59
C GLU A 49 1.13 5.19 7.00
N LYS A 50 1.53 5.10 8.27
CA LYS A 50 2.68 5.84 8.80
C LYS A 50 3.98 5.48 8.09
N LEU A 51 4.22 4.19 7.84
CA LEU A 51 5.44 3.74 7.15
C LEU A 51 5.42 4.12 5.67
N LEU A 52 4.25 4.05 5.03
CA LEU A 52 4.10 4.45 3.64
C LEU A 52 4.29 5.97 3.47
N ALA A 53 3.78 6.76 4.41
CA ALA A 53 3.98 8.22 4.45
C ALA A 53 5.46 8.58 4.58
N ASP A 54 6.14 7.94 5.53
CA ASP A 54 7.58 8.14 5.78
C ASP A 54 8.43 7.74 4.55
N TYR A 55 8.12 6.59 3.94
CA TYR A 55 8.85 6.10 2.75
C TYR A 55 8.60 6.95 1.50
N SER A 56 7.37 7.44 1.29
CA SER A 56 7.00 8.21 0.09
C SER A 56 7.23 9.71 0.22
N GLY A 57 7.30 10.23 1.45
CA GLY A 57 7.29 11.66 1.75
C GLY A 57 5.96 12.36 1.39
N LYS A 58 4.87 11.61 1.19
CA LYS A 58 3.57 12.13 0.74
C LYS A 58 2.51 12.00 1.84
N ASP A 59 1.50 12.85 1.74
CA ASP A 59 0.29 12.73 2.54
C ASP A 59 -0.58 11.58 2.02
N ILE A 60 -0.58 10.46 2.75
CA ILE A 60 -1.24 9.22 2.34
C ILE A 60 -2.76 9.36 2.39
N GLN A 61 -3.30 10.13 3.34
CA GLN A 61 -4.74 10.31 3.47
C GLN A 61 -5.31 11.06 2.27
N ALA A 62 -4.68 12.18 1.87
CA ALA A 62 -5.08 12.96 0.71
C ALA A 62 -4.99 12.15 -0.60
N GLU A 63 -3.92 11.35 -0.77
CA GLU A 63 -3.79 10.49 -1.95
C GLU A 63 -4.83 9.37 -1.97
N LEU A 64 -5.07 8.70 -0.84
CA LEU A 64 -6.09 7.65 -0.75
C LEU A 64 -7.49 8.20 -1.02
N GLU A 65 -7.82 9.38 -0.51
CA GLU A 65 -9.09 10.05 -0.80
C GLU A 65 -9.23 10.35 -2.29
N ARG A 66 -8.16 10.85 -2.93
CA ARG A 66 -8.12 11.09 -4.38
C ARG A 66 -8.29 9.81 -5.19
N ILE A 67 -7.62 8.72 -4.80
CA ILE A 67 -7.69 7.42 -5.49
C ILE A 67 -9.08 6.80 -5.34
N ARG A 68 -9.64 6.81 -4.13
CA ARG A 68 -10.96 6.24 -3.83
C ARG A 68 -12.09 7.08 -4.42
N GLY A 69 -11.97 8.39 -4.39
CA GLY A 69 -12.92 9.33 -5.00
C GLY A 69 -13.00 9.19 -6.52
N LYS A 70 -11.87 8.97 -7.21
CA LYS A 70 -11.85 8.67 -8.65
C LYS A 70 -12.51 7.34 -9.02
N ARG A 71 -12.56 6.39 -8.09
CA ARG A 71 -13.07 5.05 -8.33
C ARG A 71 -14.60 4.97 -8.20
N GLY A 72 -15.22 5.99 -7.63
CA GLY A 72 -16.68 6.13 -7.47
C GLY A 72 -17.35 7.11 -8.43
N ALA A 73 -16.64 7.61 -9.45
CA ALA A 73 -17.17 8.52 -10.47
C ALA A 73 -17.39 7.79 -11.81
#